data_AF-A0A8D8UHI4-F1
#
_entry.id   AF-A0A8D8UHI4-F1
#
_cell.length_a   1.000
_cell.length_b   1.000
_cell.length_c   1.000
_cell.angle_alpha   90.00
_cell.angle_beta   90.00
_cell.angle_gamma   90.00
#
_symmetry.space_group_name_H-M   'P 1'
#
loop_
_entity.id
_entity.type
_entity.pdbx_description
1 polymer ?
#
loop_
_entity_poly.entity_id
_entity_poly.type
_entity_poly.pdbx_seq_one_letter_code
_entity_poly.pdbx_strand_id
1 'polypeptide(L)'
;MDTMKGKPDSFTMKKIKVENWSSFLLQKLYHCYTKQKYCDFTLKMVDGNLKVHSVVMNACSNYFILINLENSSTLTLPPQLRKELMEPIVNFIYSGVLSFKTNIQKDLVEASKILKIDILTKLIDTEDIINDSKSSTSKTIPFEDAHIKQRHFLSSGDSPAPPPPPHIFFSFL
;
A
#
# COMPACT_ATOMS: atom_id res chain seq x y z
N MET A 1 31.77 47.01 29.42
CA MET A 1 30.33 46.65 29.46
C MET A 1 30.01 46.07 28.10
N ASP A 2 30.25 44.78 27.88
CA ASP A 2 29.96 44.14 26.60
C ASP A 2 29.62 42.67 26.82
N THR A 3 28.38 42.30 26.53
CA THR A 3 28.06 41.05 25.81
C THR A 3 26.59 41.03 25.42
N MET A 4 26.33 41.27 24.13
CA MET A 4 25.07 40.98 23.46
C MET A 4 24.84 39.46 23.46
N LYS A 5 23.78 39.00 24.15
CA LYS A 5 23.29 37.62 24.07
C LYS A 5 22.53 37.44 22.75
N GLY A 6 23.15 36.76 21.78
CA GLY A 6 22.45 36.23 20.60
C GLY A 6 21.48 35.13 21.02
N LYS A 7 20.20 35.31 20.68
CA LYS A 7 19.11 34.33 20.86
C LYS A 7 19.30 33.20 19.82
N PRO A 8 19.17 31.91 20.19
CA PRO A 8 19.29 30.84 19.20
C PRO A 8 18.10 30.94 18.23
N ASP A 9 18.41 31.11 16.95
CA ASP A 9 17.42 31.16 15.89
C ASP A 9 16.63 29.85 15.86
N SER A 10 15.35 29.95 16.25
CA SER A 10 14.36 28.92 16.03
C SER A 10 14.29 28.67 14.52
N PHE A 11 14.72 27.48 14.06
CA PHE A 11 14.58 27.08 12.66
C PHE A 11 13.08 27.03 12.31
N THR A 12 12.57 28.09 11.66
CA THR A 12 11.20 28.14 11.17
C THR A 12 11.08 27.24 9.94
N MET A 13 10.52 26.04 10.14
CA MET A 13 10.31 25.08 9.05
C MET A 13 9.10 25.47 8.19
N LYS A 14 9.34 25.84 6.93
CA LYS A 14 8.29 26.08 5.93
C LYS A 14 7.84 24.76 5.30
N LYS A 15 6.56 24.41 5.44
CA LYS A 15 5.95 23.21 4.85
C LYS A 15 5.01 23.61 3.70
N ILE A 16 5.13 22.93 2.56
CA ILE A 16 4.24 23.08 1.40
C ILE A 16 3.58 21.71 1.15
N LYS A 17 2.25 21.69 1.02
CA LYS A 17 1.46 20.49 0.75
C LYS A 17 0.81 20.62 -0.63
N VAL A 18 0.88 19.55 -1.42
CA VAL A 18 0.12 19.40 -2.67
C VAL A 18 -1.13 18.58 -2.37
N GLU A 19 -2.30 19.10 -2.71
CA GLU A 19 -3.55 18.37 -2.56
C GLU A 19 -3.66 17.24 -3.60
N ASN A 20 -4.32 16.13 -3.21
CA ASN A 20 -4.57 14.98 -4.10
C ASN A 20 -3.30 14.33 -4.71
N TRP A 21 -2.13 14.55 -4.10
CA TRP A 21 -0.86 14.01 -4.58
C TRP A 21 -0.86 12.47 -4.71
N SER A 22 -1.45 11.77 -3.74
CA SER A 22 -1.57 10.31 -3.76
C SER A 22 -2.37 9.82 -4.97
N SER A 23 -3.51 10.45 -5.25
CA SER A 23 -4.35 10.13 -6.41
C SER A 23 -3.61 10.40 -7.73
N PHE A 24 -2.91 11.52 -7.85
CA PHE A 24 -2.10 11.83 -9.02
C PHE A 24 -1.00 10.79 -9.25
N LEU A 25 -0.25 10.44 -8.19
CA LEU A 25 0.80 9.42 -8.26
C LEU A 25 0.23 8.07 -8.71
N LEU A 26 -0.88 7.63 -8.10
CA LEU A 26 -1.52 6.37 -8.44
C LEU A 26 -2.02 6.36 -9.90
N GLN A 27 -2.60 7.46 -10.39
CA GLN A 27 -2.97 7.61 -11.80
C GLN A 27 -1.77 7.49 -12.75
N LYS A 28 -0.60 8.03 -12.37
CA LYS A 28 0.64 7.86 -13.16
C LYS A 28 1.12 6.42 -13.17
N LEU A 29 1.06 5.72 -12.03
CA LEU A 29 1.38 4.29 -11.94
C LEU A 29 0.43 3.46 -12.80
N TYR A 30 -0.86 3.78 -12.77
CA TYR A 30 -1.86 3.12 -13.63
C TYR A 30 -1.57 3.34 -15.12
N HIS A 31 -1.16 4.55 -15.50
CA HIS A 31 -0.74 4.84 -16.87
C HIS A 31 0.51 4.01 -17.28
N CYS A 32 1.50 3.88 -16.40
CA CYS A 32 2.65 3.01 -16.65
C CYS A 32 2.22 1.55 -16.85
N TYR A 33 1.32 1.04 -16.01
CA TYR A 33 0.79 -0.32 -16.12
C TYR A 33 0.05 -0.55 -17.44
N THR A 34 -0.89 0.34 -17.82
CA THR A 34 -1.65 0.20 -19.08
C THR A 34 -0.75 0.27 -20.32
N LYS A 35 0.38 0.98 -20.23
CA LYS A 35 1.41 1.04 -21.28
C LYS A 35 2.51 -0.01 -21.13
N GLN A 36 2.42 -0.88 -20.13
CA GLN A 36 3.41 -1.91 -19.82
C GLN A 36 4.83 -1.34 -19.64
N LYS A 37 4.94 -0.12 -19.11
CA LYS A 37 6.21 0.57 -18.83
C LYS A 37 6.65 0.29 -17.40
N TYR A 38 7.93 -0.01 -17.21
CA TYR A 38 8.56 -0.23 -15.90
C TYR A 38 7.99 -1.40 -15.08
N CYS A 39 7.15 -2.26 -15.68
CA CYS A 39 6.72 -3.50 -15.05
C CYS A 39 7.92 -4.45 -14.88
N ASP A 40 8.21 -4.82 -13.64
CA ASP A 40 9.34 -5.62 -13.20
C ASP A 40 8.92 -7.02 -12.70
N PHE A 41 7.62 -7.31 -12.68
CA PHE A 41 7.06 -8.56 -12.19
C PHE A 41 6.04 -9.15 -13.16
N THR A 42 6.05 -10.47 -13.32
CA THR A 42 5.12 -11.19 -14.21
C THR A 42 4.30 -12.22 -13.44
N LEU A 43 2.98 -12.06 -13.47
CA LEU A 43 2.02 -13.05 -13.00
C LEU A 43 1.72 -14.02 -14.15
N LYS A 44 2.10 -15.29 -13.99
CA LYS A 44 1.79 -16.37 -14.92
C LYS A 44 0.54 -17.11 -14.46
N MET A 45 -0.45 -17.19 -15.31
CA MET A 45 -1.70 -17.91 -15.10
C MET A 45 -1.80 -18.99 -16.18
N VAL A 46 -2.75 -19.92 -16.03
CA VAL A 46 -2.94 -21.01 -16.99
C VAL A 46 -3.34 -20.48 -18.38
N ASP A 47 -4.11 -19.40 -18.40
CA ASP A 47 -4.71 -18.79 -19.59
C ASP A 47 -3.99 -17.50 -20.06
N GLY A 48 -2.85 -17.16 -19.47
CA GLY A 48 -2.03 -16.04 -19.93
C GLY A 48 -1.15 -15.44 -18.86
N ASN A 49 -0.50 -14.32 -19.21
CA ASN A 49 0.41 -13.61 -18.32
C ASN A 49 0.02 -12.14 -18.18
N LEU A 50 0.34 -11.55 -17.03
CA LEU A 50 0.20 -10.10 -16.76
C LEU A 50 1.52 -9.55 -16.23
N LYS A 51 2.03 -8.47 -16.82
CA LYS A 51 3.18 -7.74 -16.25
C LYS A 51 2.70 -6.58 -15.39
N VAL A 52 3.24 -6.48 -14.20
CA VAL A 52 2.85 -5.53 -13.15
C VAL A 52 4.10 -4.97 -12.46
N HIS A 53 3.91 -3.95 -11.63
CA HIS A 53 4.95 -3.43 -10.75
C HIS A 53 4.93 -4.18 -9.41
N SER A 54 6.03 -4.84 -9.06
CA SER A 54 6.21 -5.60 -7.83
C SER A 54 5.89 -4.76 -6.60
N VAL A 55 6.36 -3.50 -6.57
CA VAL A 55 6.15 -2.57 -5.45
C VAL A 55 4.67 -2.30 -5.18
N VAL A 56 3.85 -2.16 -6.22
CA VAL A 56 2.42 -1.88 -6.09
C VAL A 56 1.69 -3.12 -5.57
N MET A 57 2.03 -4.30 -6.12
CA MET A 57 1.44 -5.56 -5.68
C MET A 57 1.78 -5.86 -4.22
N ASN A 58 3.05 -5.71 -3.84
CA ASN A 58 3.55 -5.94 -2.48
C ASN A 58 2.98 -4.94 -1.46
N ALA A 59 2.72 -3.69 -1.87
CA ALA A 59 2.09 -2.70 -1.01
C ALA A 59 0.63 -3.04 -0.68
N CYS A 60 -0.08 -3.70 -1.61
CA CYS A 60 -1.48 -4.06 -1.44
C CYS A 60 -1.70 -5.47 -0.87
N SER A 61 -0.71 -6.37 -0.94
CA SER A 61 -0.82 -7.70 -0.35
C SER A 61 0.53 -8.34 -0.02
N ASN A 62 0.58 -8.94 1.18
CA ASN A 62 1.69 -9.77 1.65
C ASN A 62 1.81 -11.10 0.89
N TYR A 63 0.81 -11.50 0.11
CA TYR A 63 0.86 -12.73 -0.71
C TYR A 63 2.04 -12.69 -1.69
N PHE A 64 2.27 -11.54 -2.32
CA PHE A 64 3.32 -11.37 -3.35
C PHE A 64 4.73 -11.22 -2.75
N ILE A 65 4.83 -10.79 -1.48
CA ILE A 65 6.12 -10.57 -0.81
C ILE A 65 6.89 -11.88 -0.61
N LEU A 66 6.19 -12.96 -0.27
CA LEU A 66 6.82 -14.25 0.05
C LEU A 66 7.54 -14.87 -1.16
N ILE A 67 7.12 -14.56 -2.39
CA ILE A 67 7.74 -15.08 -3.62
C ILE A 67 8.95 -14.24 -4.07
N ASN A 68 9.00 -12.96 -3.72
CA ASN A 68 10.13 -12.09 -4.05
C ASN A 68 11.44 -12.49 -3.34
N LEU A 69 11.37 -13.31 -2.28
CA LEU A 69 12.55 -13.83 -1.58
C LEU A 69 13.40 -14.75 -2.47
N GLU A 70 12.83 -15.34 -3.51
CA GLU A 70 13.55 -16.18 -4.47
C GLU A 70 14.20 -15.37 -5.62
N ASN A 71 14.16 -14.03 -5.57
CA ASN A 71 14.60 -13.12 -6.65
C ASN A 71 13.97 -13.42 -8.02
N SER A 72 12.85 -14.14 -8.04
CA SER A 72 12.13 -14.43 -9.28
C SER A 72 11.28 -13.23 -9.67
N SER A 73 11.53 -12.67 -10.86
CA SER A 73 10.69 -11.64 -11.48
C SER A 73 9.34 -12.19 -12.00
N THR A 74 9.03 -13.45 -11.66
CA THR A 74 7.87 -14.18 -12.16
C THR A 74 7.24 -15.03 -11.06
N LEU A 75 5.92 -14.99 -10.96
CA LEU A 75 5.12 -15.82 -10.09
C LEU A 75 4.10 -16.62 -10.90
N THR A 76 4.15 -17.94 -10.78
CA THR A 76 3.10 -18.83 -11.30
C THR A 76 1.96 -18.89 -10.27
N LEU A 77 0.80 -18.40 -10.68
CA LEU A 77 -0.41 -18.41 -9.86
C LEU A 77 -1.11 -19.78 -9.90
N PRO A 78 -1.86 -20.15 -8.84
CA PRO A 78 -2.70 -21.33 -8.83
C PRO A 78 -3.73 -21.34 -9.99
N PRO A 79 -4.17 -22.53 -10.46
CA PRO A 79 -5.10 -22.65 -11.59
C PRO A 79 -6.45 -21.92 -11.42
N GLN A 80 -6.88 -21.71 -10.18
CA GLN A 80 -8.11 -20.98 -9.86
C GLN A 80 -8.00 -19.48 -10.21
N LEU A 81 -6.79 -18.92 -10.16
CA LEU A 81 -6.53 -17.52 -10.48
C LEU A 81 -6.31 -17.34 -11.98
N ARG A 82 -7.42 -17.38 -12.72
CA ARG A 82 -7.45 -17.14 -14.17
C ARG A 82 -7.28 -15.65 -14.49
N LYS A 83 -6.83 -15.36 -15.71
CA LYS A 83 -6.66 -14.00 -16.22
C LYS A 83 -7.94 -13.17 -16.15
N GLU A 84 -9.09 -13.80 -16.40
CA GLU A 84 -10.42 -13.16 -16.27
C GLU A 84 -10.71 -12.61 -14.87
N LEU A 85 -10.13 -13.21 -13.81
CA LEU A 85 -10.26 -12.73 -12.44
C LEU A 85 -9.14 -11.74 -12.07
N MET A 86 -7.93 -12.01 -12.54
CA MET A 86 -6.75 -11.22 -12.19
C MET A 86 -6.76 -9.82 -12.83
N GLU A 87 -7.27 -9.67 -14.05
CA GLU A 87 -7.35 -8.35 -14.71
C GLU A 87 -8.20 -7.34 -13.90
N PRO A 88 -9.45 -7.65 -13.49
CA PRO A 88 -10.22 -6.80 -12.59
C PRO A 88 -9.52 -6.47 -11.28
N ILE A 89 -8.86 -7.46 -10.66
CA ILE A 89 -8.17 -7.28 -9.37
C ILE A 89 -6.98 -6.34 -9.52
N VAL A 90 -6.15 -6.52 -10.54
CA VAL A 90 -5.01 -5.65 -10.80
C VAL A 90 -5.49 -4.25 -11.16
N ASN A 91 -6.53 -4.12 -12.00
CA ASN A 91 -7.11 -2.81 -12.30
C ASN A 91 -7.63 -2.11 -11.04
N PHE A 92 -8.25 -2.84 -10.11
CA PHE A 92 -8.66 -2.31 -8.81
C PHE A 92 -7.46 -1.82 -7.99
N ILE A 93 -6.36 -2.59 -7.92
CA ILE A 93 -5.13 -2.18 -7.22
C ILE A 93 -4.60 -0.83 -7.74
N TYR A 94 -4.67 -0.59 -9.05
CA TYR A 94 -4.16 0.65 -9.64
C TYR A 94 -5.17 1.81 -9.69
N SER A 95 -6.47 1.57 -9.52
CA SER A 95 -7.51 2.59 -9.70
C SER A 95 -8.38 2.84 -8.48
N GLY A 96 -8.41 1.90 -7.54
CA GLY A 96 -9.39 1.84 -6.46
C GLY A 96 -10.80 1.44 -6.92
N VAL A 97 -11.01 1.15 -8.20
CA VAL A 97 -12.32 0.81 -8.77
C VAL A 97 -12.33 -0.63 -9.23
N LEU A 98 -13.25 -1.42 -8.69
CA LEU A 98 -13.46 -2.81 -9.08
C LEU A 98 -14.57 -2.88 -10.13
N SER A 99 -14.24 -3.39 -11.32
CA SER A 99 -15.20 -3.57 -12.42
C SER A 99 -15.10 -4.98 -12.96
N PHE A 100 -16.20 -5.74 -12.83
CA PHE A 100 -16.25 -7.16 -13.16
C PHE A 100 -17.66 -7.57 -13.58
N LYS A 101 -17.79 -8.73 -14.21
CA LYS A 101 -19.09 -9.29 -14.58
C LYS A 101 -19.71 -9.98 -13.37
N THR A 102 -21.02 -9.85 -13.18
CA THR A 102 -21.73 -10.44 -12.03
C THR A 102 -21.60 -11.97 -11.95
N ASN A 103 -21.45 -12.66 -13.09
CA ASN A 103 -21.30 -14.11 -13.12
C ASN A 103 -19.99 -14.62 -12.50
N ILE A 104 -18.96 -13.77 -12.34
CA ILE A 104 -17.67 -14.15 -11.75
C ILE A 104 -17.52 -13.68 -10.30
N GLN A 105 -18.57 -13.12 -9.68
CA GLN A 105 -18.50 -12.55 -8.33
C GLN A 105 -17.97 -13.56 -7.29
N LYS A 106 -18.52 -14.79 -7.28
CA LYS A 106 -18.14 -15.83 -6.33
C LYS A 106 -16.66 -16.21 -6.47
N ASP A 107 -16.21 -16.39 -7.71
CA ASP A 107 -14.81 -16.69 -8.01
C ASP A 107 -13.88 -15.54 -7.60
N LEU A 108 -14.35 -14.29 -7.72
CA LEU A 108 -13.61 -13.10 -7.31
C LEU A 108 -13.45 -13.01 -5.78
N VAL A 109 -14.47 -13.43 -5.01
CA VAL A 109 -14.40 -13.56 -3.54
C VAL A 109 -13.38 -14.62 -3.14
N GLU A 110 -13.34 -15.75 -3.83
CA GLU A 110 -12.35 -16.79 -3.55
C GLU A 110 -10.94 -16.31 -3.89
N ALA A 111 -10.79 -15.66 -5.05
CA ALA A 111 -9.53 -15.07 -5.47
C ALA A 111 -9.00 -14.02 -4.48
N SER A 112 -9.87 -13.15 -3.95
CA SER A 112 -9.46 -12.12 -2.98
C SER A 112 -8.94 -12.72 -1.68
N LYS A 113 -9.54 -13.82 -1.22
CA LYS A 113 -9.09 -14.60 -0.05
C LYS A 113 -7.72 -15.25 -0.29
N ILE A 114 -7.52 -15.86 -1.46
CA ILE A 114 -6.23 -16.46 -1.85
C ILE A 114 -5.14 -15.39 -1.88
N LEU A 115 -5.43 -14.26 -2.52
CA LEU A 115 -4.50 -13.16 -2.69
C LEU A 115 -4.32 -12.31 -1.44
N LYS A 116 -5.12 -12.51 -0.38
CA LYS A 116 -5.05 -11.77 0.88
C LYS A 116 -5.08 -10.24 0.69
N ILE A 117 -5.97 -9.77 -0.18
CA ILE A 117 -6.20 -8.34 -0.39
C ILE A 117 -7.39 -7.93 0.47
N ASP A 118 -7.13 -7.51 1.71
CA ASP A 118 -8.17 -7.32 2.74
C ASP A 118 -9.29 -6.35 2.32
N ILE A 119 -8.96 -5.28 1.61
CA ILE A 119 -9.93 -4.29 1.12
C ILE A 119 -10.85 -4.89 0.06
N LEU A 120 -10.29 -5.73 -0.83
CA LEU A 120 -11.05 -6.38 -1.90
C LEU A 120 -12.06 -7.37 -1.32
N THR A 121 -11.66 -8.16 -0.32
CA THR A 121 -12.55 -9.10 0.38
C THR A 121 -13.73 -8.35 1.01
N LYS A 122 -13.47 -7.27 1.74
CA LYS A 122 -14.51 -6.44 2.37
C LYS A 122 -15.46 -5.80 1.34
N LEU A 123 -14.92 -5.32 0.21
CA LEU A 123 -15.71 -4.70 -0.85
C LEU A 123 -16.71 -5.70 -1.45
N ILE A 124 -16.25 -6.90 -1.80
CA ILE A 124 -17.11 -7.89 -2.46
C ILE A 124 -18.12 -8.49 -1.47
N ASP A 125 -17.73 -8.72 -0.20
CA ASP A 125 -18.63 -9.22 0.84
C ASP A 125 -19.74 -8.21 1.18
N THR A 126 -19.50 -6.90 1.03
CA THR A 126 -20.50 -5.84 1.28
C THR A 126 -21.56 -5.77 0.16
N GLU A 127 -21.22 -6.18 -1.06
CA GLU A 127 -22.17 -6.22 -2.19
C GLU A 127 -23.25 -7.32 -2.03
N ASP A 128 -23.00 -8.36 -1.21
CA ASP A 128 -24.04 -9.33 -0.86
C ASP A 128 -25.18 -8.70 -0.02
N ILE A 129 -24.96 -7.53 0.61
CA ILE A 129 -25.99 -6.75 1.32
C ILE A 129 -26.84 -5.91 0.34
N ILE A 130 -26.32 -5.61 -0.86
CA ILE A 130 -26.94 -4.66 -1.81
C ILE A 130 -27.90 -5.38 -2.77
N ASN A 131 -27.72 -6.69 -3.02
CA ASN A 131 -28.60 -7.44 -3.91
C ASN A 131 -30.04 -7.66 -3.38
N ASP A 132 -30.33 -7.35 -2.11
CA ASP A 132 -31.69 -7.32 -1.57
C ASP A 132 -32.39 -5.95 -1.74
N SER A 133 -31.72 -4.91 -2.25
CA SER A 133 -32.38 -3.63 -2.55
C SER A 133 -31.74 -2.88 -3.72
N LYS A 134 -32.46 -2.84 -4.84
CA LYS A 134 -32.15 -2.08 -6.05
C LYS A 134 -31.64 -0.66 -5.74
N SER A 135 -30.35 -0.37 -5.99
CA SER A 135 -29.94 0.91 -6.57
C SER A 135 -28.49 0.87 -7.06
N SER A 136 -28.29 1.29 -8.30
CA SER A 136 -27.00 1.71 -8.84
C SER A 136 -26.50 2.93 -8.05
N THR A 137 -25.61 2.73 -7.08
CA THR A 137 -24.87 3.85 -6.47
C THR A 137 -23.42 3.42 -6.25
N SER A 138 -22.51 4.06 -6.97
CA SER A 138 -21.07 3.96 -6.76
C SER A 138 -20.73 4.39 -5.33
N LYS A 139 -20.47 3.40 -4.45
CA LYS A 139 -20.09 3.65 -3.06
C LYS A 139 -18.59 3.88 -2.98
N THR A 140 -18.18 5.06 -2.51
CA THR A 140 -16.80 5.34 -2.10
C THR A 140 -16.65 4.83 -0.67
N ILE A 141 -15.87 3.77 -0.45
CA ILE A 141 -15.56 3.29 0.91
C ILE A 141 -14.32 4.05 1.41
N PRO A 142 -14.39 4.74 2.57
CA PRO A 142 -13.23 5.37 3.19
C PRO A 142 -12.16 4.33 3.54
N PHE A 143 -10.89 4.63 3.23
CA PHE A 143 -9.73 3.74 3.43
C PHE A 143 -9.38 3.49 4.92
N GLU A 144 -10.04 4.16 5.87
CA GLU A 144 -9.66 4.15 7.30
C GLU A 144 -9.86 2.81 8.05
N ASP A 145 -10.65 1.87 7.53
CA ASP A 145 -10.92 0.58 8.21
C ASP A 145 -10.06 -0.61 7.72
N ALA A 146 -9.12 -0.38 6.82
CA ALA A 146 -8.15 -1.40 6.39
C ALA A 146 -6.91 -1.35 7.30
N HIS A 147 -7.06 -1.83 8.54
CA HIS A 147 -5.94 -2.03 9.46
C HIS A 147 -4.97 -3.10 8.90
N ILE A 148 -4.08 -2.67 8.02
CA ILE A 148 -2.77 -3.29 7.87
C ILE A 148 -2.10 -3.06 9.21
N LYS A 149 -2.07 -4.08 10.07
CA LYS A 149 -1.17 -4.08 11.23
C LYS A 149 0.24 -3.89 10.67
N GLN A 150 0.73 -2.66 10.74
CA GLN A 150 2.12 -2.31 10.50
C GLN A 150 2.99 -3.31 11.26
N ARG A 151 3.69 -4.18 10.55
CA ARG A 151 4.90 -4.77 11.10
C ARG A 151 5.93 -3.63 11.09
N HIS A 152 6.12 -3.07 12.28
CA HIS A 152 7.33 -2.40 12.79
C HIS A 152 8.37 -2.03 11.72
N PHE A 153 8.37 -0.74 11.32
CA PHE A 153 9.60 -0.05 10.90
C PHE A 153 9.48 1.46 11.13
N LEU A 154 9.02 1.87 12.32
CA LEU A 154 9.45 3.12 12.92
C LEU A 154 9.62 2.85 14.42
N SER A 155 10.87 2.97 14.83
CA SER A 155 11.37 2.81 16.19
C SER A 155 10.57 3.65 17.19
N SER A 156 10.27 3.05 18.33
CA SER A 156 9.90 3.75 19.55
C SER A 156 10.92 4.86 19.81
N GLY A 157 10.43 6.08 19.97
CA GLY A 157 11.19 7.26 20.36
C GLY A 157 10.66 7.83 21.65
N ASP A 158 10.55 7.00 22.69
CA ASP A 158 10.59 7.51 24.06
C ASP A 158 12.04 7.93 24.33
N SER A 159 12.26 9.24 24.41
CA SER A 159 13.58 9.81 24.68
C SER A 159 13.95 9.57 26.14
N PRO A 160 15.04 8.85 26.48
CA PRO A 160 15.52 8.82 27.85
C PRO A 160 16.19 10.17 28.16
N ALA A 161 15.91 10.72 29.34
CA ALA A 161 16.53 11.94 29.82
C ALA A 161 18.08 11.82 29.80
N PRO A 162 18.81 12.89 29.42
CA PRO A 162 20.27 12.84 29.40
C PRO A 162 20.84 12.69 30.83
N PRO A 163 21.96 11.95 30.99
CA PRO A 163 22.60 11.76 32.29
C PRO A 163 23.23 13.07 32.82
N PRO A 164 23.37 13.22 34.15
CA PRO A 164 24.01 14.39 34.75
C PRO A 164 25.50 14.45 34.43
N PRO A 165 26.09 15.66 34.30
CA PRO A 165 27.51 15.82 34.01
C PRO A 165 28.40 15.33 35.16
N PRO A 166 29.60 14.78 34.88
CA PRO A 166 30.52 14.33 35.91
C PRO A 166 31.15 15.50 36.66
N HIS A 167 31.20 15.39 37.99
CA HIS A 167 32.00 16.26 38.84
C HIS A 167 33.49 16.01 38.56
N ILE A 168 34.17 16.96 37.92
CA ILE A 168 35.63 16.96 37.85
C ILE A 168 36.15 17.62 39.13
N PHE A 169 36.73 16.79 40.00
CA PHE A 169 37.58 17.25 41.10
C PHE A 169 38.82 17.95 40.50
N PHE A 170 39.02 19.22 40.83
CA PHE A 170 40.34 19.84 40.71
C PHE A 170 41.22 19.28 41.83
N SER A 171 42.17 18.42 41.46
CA SER A 171 43.35 18.14 42.29
C SER A 171 44.45 19.13 41.94
N PHE A 172 44.98 19.75 43.00
CA PHE A 172 46.13 20.65 43.08
C PHE A 172 47.32 20.25 42.22
N LEU A 173 47.92 21.24 41.54
CA LEU A 173 49.30 21.70 41.75
C LEU A 173 49.55 23.00 40.99
#